data_AF-A0A356K3E5-F1
#
_entry.id   AF-A0A356K3E5-F1
#
_cell.length_a   1.000
_cell.length_b   1.000
_cell.length_c   1.000
_cell.angle_alpha   90.00
_cell.angle_beta   90.00
_cell.angle_gamma   90.00
#
_symmetry.space_group_name_H-M   'P 1'
#
loop_
_entity.id
_entity.type
_entity.pdbx_description
1 polymer ?
#
loop_
_entity_poly.entity_id
_entity_poly.type
_entity_poly.pdbx_seq_one_letter_code
_entity_poly.pdbx_strand_id
1 'polypeptide(L)'
;MALKGVVIDAGHGGSDPGASGNGIVEKDLTLLISKYMYDRLRELGIPTYITRTTDETIDSTERTNRIKNAFGTSKDVIVISNHINAGGANGKNVGKV
;
A
#
# COMPACT_ATOMS: atom_id res chain seq x y z
N MET A 1 -9.94 -10.53 -22.00
CA MET A 1 -8.75 -10.36 -21.14
C MET A 1 -9.20 -10.56 -19.71
N ALA A 2 -8.50 -11.37 -18.93
CA ALA A 2 -8.88 -11.73 -17.57
C ALA A 2 -7.88 -11.11 -16.59
N LEU A 3 -8.38 -10.63 -15.44
CA LEU A 3 -7.56 -10.11 -14.34
C LEU A 3 -6.52 -11.16 -13.92
N LYS A 4 -5.24 -10.78 -13.91
CA LYS A 4 -4.14 -11.67 -13.48
C LYS A 4 -3.93 -11.64 -11.97
N GLY A 5 -4.15 -10.49 -11.35
CA GLY A 5 -4.08 -10.34 -9.90
C GLY A 5 -4.14 -8.89 -9.46
N VAL A 6 -4.31 -8.70 -8.15
CA VAL A 6 -4.31 -7.40 -7.48
C VAL A 6 -3.12 -7.32 -6.53
N VAL A 7 -2.31 -6.29 -6.65
CA VAL A 7 -1.24 -5.97 -5.70
C VAL A 7 -1.70 -4.85 -4.79
N ILE A 8 -1.71 -5.12 -3.49
CA ILE A 8 -2.02 -4.14 -2.46
C ILE A 8 -0.71 -3.62 -1.87
N ASP A 9 -0.46 -2.34 -2.02
CA ASP A 9 0.69 -1.68 -1.45
C ASP A 9 0.31 -0.93 -0.16
N ALA A 10 0.89 -1.36 0.97
CA ALA A 10 0.71 -0.67 2.24
C ALA A 10 1.74 0.44 2.37
N GLY A 11 1.33 1.69 2.08
CA GLY A 11 2.18 2.87 2.08
C GLY A 11 2.98 3.05 3.37
N HIS A 12 4.15 3.69 3.27
CA HIS A 12 5.09 3.90 4.37
C HIS A 12 5.53 2.60 5.07
N GLY A 13 6.04 2.68 6.30
CA GLY A 13 6.45 1.53 7.11
C GLY A 13 7.82 1.72 7.77
N GLY A 14 7.99 1.09 8.93
CA GLY A 14 9.21 1.12 9.73
C GLY A 14 9.60 2.54 10.10
N SER A 15 10.75 2.98 9.59
CA SER A 15 11.33 4.31 9.83
C SER A 15 10.61 5.45 9.11
N ASP A 16 9.75 5.15 8.14
CA ASP A 16 8.90 6.13 7.48
C ASP A 16 7.48 6.05 8.08
N PRO A 17 7.07 7.00 8.94
CA PRO A 17 5.74 6.99 9.56
C PRO A 17 4.64 7.50 8.62
N GLY A 18 4.99 8.20 7.54
CA GLY A 18 4.04 9.01 6.77
C GLY A 18 3.48 10.18 7.59
N ALA A 19 2.26 10.61 7.23
CA ALA A 19 1.52 11.64 7.95
C ALA A 19 1.15 11.18 9.37
N SER A 20 1.09 12.12 10.30
CA SER A 20 0.62 11.88 11.66
C SER A 20 -0.17 13.05 12.23
N GLY A 21 -1.08 12.77 13.14
CA GLY A 21 -1.92 13.76 13.80
C GLY A 21 -3.00 13.11 14.65
N ASN A 22 -3.42 13.75 15.75
CA ASN A 22 -4.46 13.25 16.64
C ASN A 22 -4.23 11.80 17.14
N GLY A 23 -2.96 11.41 17.37
CA GLY A 23 -2.60 10.06 17.80
C GLY A 23 -2.66 8.99 16.69
N ILE A 24 -2.90 9.39 15.45
CA ILE A 24 -2.90 8.51 14.27
C ILE A 24 -1.56 8.65 13.55
N VAL A 25 -1.05 7.51 13.08
CA VAL A 25 0.14 7.43 12.21
C VAL A 25 -0.27 6.70 10.94
N GLU A 26 0.03 7.30 9.78
CA GLU A 26 -0.40 6.81 8.47
C GLU A 26 0.03 5.37 8.23
N LYS A 27 1.29 5.01 8.51
CA LYS A 27 1.80 3.65 8.29
C LYS A 27 1.01 2.54 9.00
N ASP A 28 0.40 2.85 10.15
CA ASP A 28 -0.34 1.87 10.95
C ASP A 28 -1.71 1.62 10.31
N LEU A 29 -2.39 2.70 9.90
CA LEU A 29 -3.68 2.60 9.22
C LEU A 29 -3.56 2.03 7.81
N THR A 30 -2.54 2.42 7.05
CA THR A 30 -2.32 1.84 5.71
C THR A 30 -2.04 0.35 5.79
N LEU A 31 -1.32 -0.14 6.81
CA LEU A 31 -1.15 -1.57 7.04
C LEU A 31 -2.48 -2.27 7.35
N LEU A 32 -3.30 -1.67 8.22
CA LEU A 32 -4.59 -2.24 8.61
C LEU A 32 -5.55 -2.33 7.41
N ILE A 33 -5.68 -1.25 6.65
CA ILE A 33 -6.51 -1.20 5.44
C ILE A 33 -6.03 -2.23 4.41
N SER A 34 -4.71 -2.26 4.16
CA SER A 34 -4.14 -3.19 3.18
C SER A 34 -4.31 -4.65 3.57
N LYS A 35 -4.19 -5.01 4.85
CA LYS A 35 -4.47 -6.38 5.33
C LYS A 35 -5.92 -6.76 5.14
N TYR A 36 -6.85 -5.88 5.50
CA TYR A 36 -8.28 -6.11 5.28
C TYR A 36 -8.59 -6.36 3.80
N MET A 37 -8.06 -5.52 2.90
CA MET A 37 -8.23 -5.70 1.45
C MET A 37 -7.62 -7.01 0.96
N TYR A 38 -6.41 -7.35 1.42
CA TYR A 38 -5.71 -8.57 1.07
C TYR A 38 -6.52 -9.82 1.43
N ASP A 39 -7.03 -9.88 2.67
CA ASP A 39 -7.84 -11.00 3.14
C ASP A 39 -9.16 -11.08 2.38
N ARG A 40 -9.86 -9.94 2.23
CA ARG A 40 -11.16 -9.92 1.56
C ARG A 40 -11.10 -10.31 0.09
N LEU A 41 -10.07 -9.87 -0.63
CA LEU A 41 -9.90 -10.24 -2.04
C LEU A 41 -9.58 -11.73 -2.19
N ARG A 42 -8.80 -12.30 -1.27
CA ARG A 42 -8.50 -13.75 -1.27
C ARG A 42 -9.72 -14.59 -0.95
N GLU A 43 -10.57 -14.17 -0.02
CA GLU A 43 -11.86 -14.82 0.27
C GLU A 43 -12.78 -14.88 -0.96
N LEU A 44 -12.68 -13.90 -1.85
CA LEU A 44 -13.42 -13.84 -3.12
C LEU A 44 -12.75 -14.64 -4.25
N GLY A 45 -11.64 -15.33 -3.98
CA GLY A 45 -10.89 -16.11 -4.96
C GLY A 45 -10.04 -15.27 -5.92
N ILE A 46 -9.78 -13.99 -5.60
CA ILE A 46 -8.96 -13.11 -6.44
C ILE A 46 -7.48 -13.29 -6.08
N PRO A 47 -6.59 -13.60 -7.05
CA PRO A 47 -5.15 -13.64 -6.81
C PRO A 47 -4.66 -12.29 -6.29
N THR A 48 -4.13 -12.27 -5.07
CA THR A 48 -3.78 -11.03 -4.38
C THR A 48 -2.42 -11.14 -3.71
N TYR A 49 -1.62 -10.08 -3.80
CA TYR A 49 -0.33 -9.92 -3.12
C TYR A 49 -0.34 -8.63 -2.29
N ILE A 50 0.42 -8.59 -1.20
CA ILE A 50 0.58 -7.39 -0.36
C ILE A 50 2.06 -7.07 -0.16
N THR A 51 2.46 -5.79 -0.26
CA THR A 51 3.89 -5.40 -0.22
C THR A 51 4.56 -5.55 1.13
N ARG A 52 3.82 -5.41 2.24
CA ARG A 52 4.25 -5.73 3.62
C ARG A 52 3.10 -6.25 4.47
N THR A 53 3.42 -7.12 5.41
CA THR A 53 2.48 -7.65 6.41
C THR A 53 2.85 -7.24 7.85
N THR A 54 3.98 -6.57 8.03
CA THR A 54 4.47 -6.06 9.31
C THR A 54 4.85 -4.58 9.18
N ASP A 55 5.23 -3.98 10.30
CA ASP A 55 5.84 -2.66 10.31
C ASP A 55 7.34 -2.77 9.91
N GLU A 56 7.61 -2.87 8.62
CA GLU A 56 8.96 -2.93 8.04
C GLU A 56 9.25 -1.67 7.19
N THR A 57 10.51 -1.24 7.18
CA THR A 57 10.97 -0.22 6.23
C THR A 57 11.15 -0.85 4.86
N ILE A 58 10.48 -0.30 3.85
CA ILE A 58 10.66 -0.66 2.44
C ILE A 58 11.00 0.61 1.66
N ASP A 59 12.19 0.64 1.06
CA ASP A 59 12.58 1.73 0.17
C ASP A 59 11.81 1.70 -1.16
N SER A 60 11.84 2.82 -1.90
CA SER A 60 11.08 2.98 -3.14
C SER A 60 11.43 1.94 -4.23
N THR A 61 12.70 1.51 -4.30
CA THR A 61 13.16 0.54 -5.30
C THR A 61 12.64 -0.84 -4.93
N GLU A 62 12.81 -1.24 -3.68
CA GLU A 62 12.32 -2.53 -3.18
C GLU A 62 10.79 -2.62 -3.26
N ARG A 63 10.07 -1.55 -2.90
CA ARG A 63 8.60 -1.50 -3.02
C ARG A 63 8.15 -1.75 -4.46
N THR A 64 8.79 -1.06 -5.41
CA THR A 64 8.52 -1.22 -6.85
C THR A 64 8.86 -2.65 -7.31
N ASN A 65 9.96 -3.23 -6.82
CA ASN A 65 10.35 -4.60 -7.15
C ASN A 65 9.34 -5.61 -6.64
N ARG A 66 8.90 -5.52 -5.38
CA ARG A 66 7.85 -6.38 -4.81
C ARG A 66 6.57 -6.32 -5.65
N ILE A 67 6.14 -5.12 -6.04
CA ILE A 67 4.94 -4.93 -6.89
C ILE A 67 5.11 -5.62 -8.24
N LYS A 68 6.23 -5.39 -8.93
CA LYS A 68 6.48 -5.98 -10.26
C LYS A 68 6.65 -7.50 -10.19
N ASN A 69 7.25 -8.03 -9.13
CA ASN A 69 7.54 -9.45 -8.97
C ASN A 69 6.30 -10.29 -8.61
N ALA A 70 5.26 -9.69 -8.04
CA ALA A 70 4.06 -10.41 -7.59
C ALA A 70 3.32 -11.13 -8.74
N PHE A 71 3.00 -10.40 -9.81
CA PHE A 71 2.25 -10.93 -10.96
C PHE A 71 2.87 -10.53 -12.32
N GLY A 72 4.03 -9.88 -12.32
CA GLY A 72 4.66 -9.31 -13.51
C GLY A 72 4.11 -7.92 -13.85
N THR A 73 4.49 -7.39 -15.01
CA THR A 73 4.15 -6.04 -15.48
C THR A 73 3.02 -6.01 -16.53
N SER A 74 2.22 -7.07 -16.60
CA SER A 74 1.08 -7.12 -17.51
C SER A 74 0.06 -6.03 -17.14
N LYS A 75 -0.54 -5.41 -18.16
CA LYS A 75 -1.66 -4.48 -18.02
C LYS A 75 -2.91 -5.10 -17.36
N ASP A 76 -2.96 -6.43 -17.24
CA ASP A 76 -4.05 -7.15 -16.56
C ASP A 76 -3.77 -7.34 -15.05
N VAL A 77 -2.77 -6.64 -14.49
CA VAL A 77 -2.49 -6.54 -13.06
C VAL A 77 -2.97 -5.17 -12.56
N ILE A 78 -3.71 -5.16 -11.47
CA ILE A 78 -4.13 -3.92 -10.80
C ILE A 78 -3.21 -3.70 -9.59
N VAL A 79 -2.75 -2.47 -9.39
CA VAL A 79 -1.99 -2.07 -8.19
C VAL A 79 -2.79 -1.03 -7.44
N ILE A 80 -3.01 -1.24 -6.13
CA ILE A 80 -3.67 -0.30 -5.24
C ILE A 80 -2.69 0.08 -4.14
N SER A 81 -2.24 1.33 -4.12
CA SER A 81 -1.38 1.84 -3.04
C SER A 81 -2.21 2.69 -2.08
N ASN A 82 -2.20 2.30 -0.81
CA ASN A 82 -2.96 2.96 0.24
C ASN A 82 -2.08 3.99 0.96
N HIS A 83 -2.51 5.24 0.88
CA HIS A 83 -1.93 6.40 1.58
C HIS A 83 -3.06 7.25 2.18
N ILE A 84 -2.75 7.91 3.31
CA ILE A 84 -3.64 8.83 4.00
C ILE A 84 -2.95 10.18 4.03
N ASN A 85 -3.26 10.99 3.03
CA ASN A 85 -2.63 12.30 2.89
C ASN A 85 -3.05 13.24 4.04
N ALA A 86 -2.16 14.18 4.36
CA ALA A 86 -2.45 15.30 5.24
C ALA A 86 -2.21 16.63 4.52
N GLY A 87 -3.03 17.63 4.85
CA GLY A 87 -2.93 18.99 4.32
C GLY A 87 -2.77 20.00 5.45
N GLY A 88 -1.85 20.96 5.28
CA GLY A 88 -1.75 22.10 6.18
C GLY A 88 -2.88 23.12 5.97
N ALA A 89 -2.99 24.14 6.85
CA ALA A 89 -4.02 25.19 6.79
C ALA A 89 -4.12 25.95 5.44
N ASN A 90 -3.11 25.83 4.57
CA ASN A 90 -3.06 26.43 3.23
C ASN A 90 -3.23 25.41 2.09
N GLY A 91 -3.75 24.20 2.36
CA GLY A 91 -4.00 23.17 1.35
C GLY A 91 -2.75 22.52 0.74
N LYS A 92 -1.57 22.73 1.33
CA LYS A 92 -0.33 22.05 0.90
C LYS A 92 -0.35 20.60 1.37
N ASN A 93 -0.29 19.67 0.43
CA ASN A 93 -0.06 18.25 0.71
C ASN A 93 1.29 18.07 1.39
N VAL A 94 1.32 17.40 2.54
CA VAL A 94 2.56 17.08 3.26
C VAL A 94 2.95 15.60 3.18
N GLY A 95 2.08 14.75 2.61
CA GLY A 95 2.40 13.36 2.32
C GLY A 95 3.30 13.23 1.09
N LYS A 96 4.34 12.39 1.18
CA LYS A 96 5.10 11.90 0.03
C LYS A 96 4.42 10.60 -0.44
N VAL A 97 3.88 10.59 -1.65
CA VAL A 97 3.42 9.38 -2.35
C VAL A 97 4.59 8.79 -3.12
#